data_AF-A0AAX4P664-F1
#
_entry.id   AF-A0AAX4P664-F1
#
_cell.length_a   1.000
_cell.length_b   1.000
_cell.length_c   1.000
_cell.angle_alpha   90.00
_cell.angle_beta   90.00
_cell.angle_gamma   90.00
#
_symmetry.space_group_name_H-M   'P 1'
#
loop_
_entity.id
_entity.type
_entity.pdbx_description
1 polymer ?
#
loop_
_entity_poly.entity_id
_entity_poly.type
_entity_poly.pdbx_seq_one_letter_code
_entity_poly.pdbx_strand_id
1 'polypeptide(L)'
;MASFNPAFQWMQDGNESKKVGDGDADERRGNVTKFTTTTMGGGGSAERGTEPGSTFGRRPSFKSSARPAPPTDPPPPPPPSDASFDFLSQQDKLQQDLAAMTMKNKSARATSHARANLAQRERADQKRVIDGRVSANRKKLEEDEDAWFRFLVEQREREAREDEERRKRERDQAARGKTPEQRAAEARARQQRDEERRRTASAAVVGGQWKDYEERWAAFGDSGVVTMASIPWPPHADRLLQWQIQKIPPGQDRKATVRSAYKKCALRWHPDKFMGKHGGKMSDGEKDAIQARLNDNFQALNASFTAALKGL
;
A
#
# COMPACT_ATOMS: atom_id res chain seq x y z
N MET A 1 -53.64 56.89 22.07
CA MET A 1 -53.87 57.38 20.69
C MET A 1 -52.57 58.04 20.24
N ALA A 2 -51.59 57.32 19.68
CA ALA A 2 -51.52 56.79 18.30
C ALA A 2 -51.57 57.89 17.24
N SER A 3 -50.44 58.14 16.56
CA SER A 3 -50.27 58.66 15.19
C SER A 3 -48.76 58.73 14.91
N PHE A 4 -48.10 57.65 14.49
CA PHE A 4 -48.04 57.05 13.15
C PHE A 4 -47.29 57.94 12.14
N ASN A 5 -46.03 57.57 11.91
CA ASN A 5 -45.09 58.21 11.00
C ASN A 5 -45.23 57.55 9.60
N PRO A 6 -45.50 58.29 8.52
CA PRO A 6 -45.78 57.68 7.22
C PRO A 6 -44.50 57.45 6.40
N ALA A 7 -44.59 56.41 5.56
CA ALA A 7 -43.91 56.30 4.28
C ALA A 7 -42.40 56.03 4.28
N PHE A 8 -42.02 54.82 4.72
CA PHE A 8 -40.87 54.13 4.11
C PHE A 8 -41.36 53.49 2.81
N GLN A 9 -41.08 54.19 1.72
CA GLN A 9 -41.54 53.89 0.39
C GLN A 9 -40.84 52.64 -0.16
N TRP A 10 -41.67 51.76 -0.72
CA TRP A 10 -41.30 50.52 -1.37
C TRP A 10 -40.21 50.71 -2.42
N MET A 11 -39.14 49.93 -2.28
CA MET A 11 -38.23 49.58 -3.37
C MET A 11 -38.35 48.07 -3.57
N GLN A 12 -39.46 47.66 -4.19
CA GLN A 12 -39.56 46.38 -4.88
C GLN A 12 -39.16 46.66 -6.32
N ASP A 13 -37.97 46.21 -6.71
CA ASP A 13 -37.69 45.79 -8.08
C ASP A 13 -36.46 44.89 -8.08
N GLY A 14 -36.65 43.67 -8.61
CA GLY A 14 -35.59 42.94 -9.30
C GLY A 14 -34.60 42.11 -8.47
N ASN A 15 -35.07 41.13 -7.67
CA ASN A 15 -34.21 39.97 -7.37
C ASN A 15 -34.40 38.90 -8.45
N GLU A 16 -33.81 39.16 -9.60
CA GLU A 16 -33.72 38.25 -10.73
C GLU A 16 -32.90 37.03 -10.31
N SER A 17 -33.59 35.91 -10.11
CA SER A 17 -33.00 34.61 -9.81
C SER A 17 -32.14 34.13 -10.98
N LYS A 18 -30.87 34.53 -10.98
CA LYS A 18 -29.84 33.85 -11.77
C LYS A 18 -29.43 32.57 -11.06
N LYS A 19 -30.17 31.52 -11.41
CA LYS A 19 -29.80 30.11 -11.28
C LYS A 19 -28.56 29.89 -12.16
N VAL A 20 -27.36 30.13 -11.62
CA VAL A 20 -26.10 29.73 -12.25
C VAL A 20 -25.73 28.39 -11.65
N GLY A 21 -25.57 27.40 -12.53
CA GLY A 21 -25.58 25.99 -12.22
C GLY A 21 -24.50 25.54 -11.23
N ASP A 22 -24.95 24.67 -10.32
CA ASP A 22 -24.14 23.58 -9.79
C ASP A 22 -23.59 22.76 -10.97
N GLY A 23 -22.28 22.89 -11.18
CA GLY A 23 -21.56 22.20 -12.23
C GLY A 23 -20.07 22.42 -12.06
N ASP A 24 -19.47 21.76 -11.07
CA ASP A 24 -18.37 20.83 -11.31
C ASP A 24 -17.92 20.22 -9.98
N ALA A 25 -18.27 18.94 -9.83
CA ALA A 25 -17.67 18.07 -8.84
C ALA A 25 -16.22 17.83 -9.27
N ASP A 26 -15.27 18.63 -8.74
CA ASP A 26 -13.84 18.30 -8.79
C ASP A 26 -13.61 17.12 -7.84
N GLU A 27 -13.91 15.93 -8.35
CA GLU A 27 -13.61 14.62 -7.79
C GLU A 27 -12.09 14.43 -7.82
N ARG A 28 -11.36 15.21 -7.02
CA ARG A 28 -9.95 14.95 -6.72
C ARG A 28 -9.85 13.73 -5.82
N ARG A 29 -9.89 12.57 -6.47
CA ARG A 29 -9.37 11.32 -5.92
C ARG A 29 -7.89 11.54 -5.59
N GLY A 30 -7.64 11.83 -4.33
CA GLY A 30 -6.31 11.72 -3.73
C GLY A 30 -5.88 10.27 -3.85
N ASN A 31 -5.06 9.98 -4.86
CA ASN A 31 -4.36 8.72 -4.97
C ASN A 31 -3.27 8.72 -3.89
N VAL A 32 -3.65 8.29 -2.68
CA VAL A 32 -2.72 8.04 -1.58
C VAL A 32 -1.86 6.86 -1.99
N THR A 33 -0.72 7.15 -2.59
CA THR A 33 0.40 6.23 -2.73
C THR A 33 0.86 5.84 -1.34
N LYS A 34 0.33 4.72 -0.85
CA LYS A 34 0.85 4.01 0.32
C LYS A 34 2.25 3.53 -0.04
N PHE A 35 3.27 4.29 0.36
CA PHE A 35 4.63 3.79 0.46
C PHE A 35 4.64 2.72 1.55
N THR A 36 4.57 1.45 1.15
CA THR A 36 4.93 0.34 2.02
C THR A 36 6.43 0.32 2.15
N THR A 37 6.93 0.87 3.26
CA THR A 37 8.29 0.66 3.75
C THR A 37 8.50 -0.84 3.95
N THR A 38 9.09 -1.49 2.94
CA THR A 38 9.53 -2.87 3.02
C THR A 38 10.84 -2.88 3.81
N THR A 39 10.73 -3.17 5.10
CA THR A 39 11.84 -3.57 5.95
C THR A 39 12.46 -4.84 5.36
N MET A 40 13.60 -4.69 4.69
CA MET A 40 14.44 -5.83 4.36
C MET A 40 15.12 -6.30 5.65
N GLY A 41 14.49 -7.30 6.26
CA GLY A 41 15.07 -8.07 7.35
C GLY A 41 16.26 -8.88 6.82
N GLY A 42 17.41 -8.65 7.42
CA GLY A 42 18.57 -9.52 7.29
C GLY A 42 18.29 -10.89 7.91
N GLY A 43 18.51 -11.92 7.10
CA GLY A 43 18.79 -13.30 7.48
C GLY A 43 19.61 -13.85 6.31
N GLY A 44 20.84 -14.30 6.47
CA GLY A 44 21.31 -15.21 7.49
C GLY A 44 21.42 -16.60 6.86
N SER A 45 22.63 -17.15 6.90
CA SER A 45 23.00 -18.53 6.51
C SER A 45 23.14 -18.77 5.01
N ALA A 46 24.36 -18.82 4.45
CA ALA A 46 25.41 -19.83 4.66
C ALA A 46 24.97 -21.25 4.28
N GLU A 47 25.83 -21.87 3.48
CA GLU A 47 25.95 -23.31 3.22
C GLU A 47 24.99 -23.95 2.21
N ARG A 48 25.52 -24.15 1.00
CA ARG A 48 25.47 -25.47 0.35
C ARG A 48 26.58 -25.60 -0.69
N GLY A 49 27.71 -26.09 -0.22
CA GLY A 49 28.60 -26.88 -1.06
C GLY A 49 27.98 -28.25 -1.33
N THR A 50 28.50 -28.88 -2.39
CA THR A 50 28.68 -30.33 -2.62
C THR A 50 28.25 -30.72 -4.03
N GLU A 51 29.18 -30.55 -4.97
CA GLU A 51 29.46 -31.63 -5.93
C GLU A 51 30.39 -32.64 -5.23
N PRO A 52 30.31 -33.95 -5.53
CA PRO A 52 31.10 -34.46 -6.65
C PRO A 52 30.43 -35.60 -7.44
N GLY A 53 30.99 -35.86 -8.62
CA GLY A 53 30.48 -36.80 -9.61
C GLY A 53 30.46 -38.27 -9.22
N SER A 54 29.84 -39.07 -10.09
CA SER A 54 29.92 -40.52 -10.07
C SER A 54 30.07 -41.07 -11.47
N THR A 55 31.30 -41.44 -11.76
CA THR A 55 31.76 -42.19 -12.93
C THR A 55 31.70 -43.68 -12.57
N PHE A 56 30.79 -44.43 -13.17
CA PHE A 56 30.84 -45.90 -13.23
C PHE A 56 30.40 -46.27 -14.66
N GLY A 57 31.04 -47.16 -15.40
CA GLY A 57 31.88 -48.28 -14.99
C GLY A 57 31.49 -49.45 -15.91
N ARG A 58 32.46 -49.84 -16.74
CA ARG A 58 32.45 -50.93 -17.75
C ARG A 58 31.68 -52.20 -17.34
N ARG A 59 31.18 -52.94 -18.34
CA ARG A 59 31.26 -54.41 -18.34
C ARG A 59 31.57 -55.01 -19.73
N PRO A 60 32.29 -56.16 -19.78
CA PRO A 60 32.93 -56.68 -20.99
C PRO A 60 32.18 -57.83 -21.67
N SER A 61 32.62 -58.07 -22.91
CA SER A 61 32.58 -59.28 -23.73
C SER A 61 32.61 -60.62 -22.96
N PHE A 62 31.76 -61.56 -23.37
CA PHE A 62 32.04 -63.00 -23.28
C PHE A 62 31.90 -63.64 -24.67
N LYS A 63 33.02 -64.23 -25.12
CA LYS A 63 33.14 -65.21 -26.20
C LYS A 63 32.75 -66.59 -25.67
N SER A 64 31.98 -67.36 -26.44
CA SER A 64 31.90 -68.84 -26.34
C SER A 64 31.75 -69.35 -27.78
N SER A 65 32.85 -69.67 -28.46
CA SER A 65 33.49 -70.99 -28.51
C SER A 65 32.65 -72.02 -29.27
N ALA A 66 33.02 -72.19 -30.53
CA ALA A 66 32.63 -73.31 -31.37
C ALA A 66 33.23 -74.61 -30.82
N ARG A 67 32.46 -75.70 -30.92
CA ARG A 67 33.00 -77.06 -30.82
C ARG A 67 32.51 -77.85 -32.05
N PRO A 68 33.43 -78.48 -32.81
CA PRO A 68 33.10 -79.41 -33.88
C PRO A 68 33.03 -80.84 -33.34
N ALA A 69 32.20 -81.70 -33.94
CA ALA A 69 32.30 -83.17 -33.92
C ALA A 69 31.08 -83.76 -34.67
N PRO A 70 31.06 -85.07 -34.99
CA PRO A 70 32.01 -85.89 -35.75
C PRO A 70 31.27 -86.67 -36.89
N PRO A 71 31.98 -87.42 -37.77
CA PRO A 71 31.37 -88.26 -38.80
C PRO A 71 30.96 -89.62 -38.21
N THR A 72 29.83 -90.18 -38.62
CA THR A 72 29.35 -91.56 -38.33
C THR A 72 27.97 -91.68 -38.97
N ASP A 73 27.47 -92.76 -39.52
CA ASP A 73 27.92 -94.04 -40.07
C ASP A 73 26.79 -94.41 -41.06
N PRO A 74 27.00 -95.29 -42.06
CA PRO A 74 25.98 -95.58 -43.07
C PRO A 74 24.68 -96.14 -42.43
N PRO A 75 23.48 -95.62 -42.79
CA PRO A 75 22.24 -96.03 -42.15
C PRO A 75 21.80 -97.45 -42.55
N PRO A 76 21.26 -98.23 -41.59
CA PRO A 76 20.74 -99.59 -41.77
C PRO A 76 19.44 -99.67 -42.58
N PRO A 77 19.06 -100.86 -43.10
CA PRO A 77 17.88 -101.06 -43.93
C PRO A 77 16.56 -100.75 -43.21
N PRO A 78 15.53 -100.22 -43.93
CA PRO A 78 14.29 -99.76 -43.33
C PRO A 78 13.38 -100.90 -42.84
N PRO A 79 12.77 -100.78 -41.63
CA PRO A 79 11.71 -101.66 -41.14
C PRO A 79 10.37 -101.40 -41.86
N PRO A 80 9.44 -102.36 -41.79
CA PRO A 80 8.14 -102.28 -42.47
C PRO A 80 7.28 -101.10 -41.97
N SER A 81 6.59 -100.48 -42.93
CA SER A 81 5.76 -99.29 -42.79
C SER A 81 4.64 -99.47 -41.75
N ASP A 82 4.80 -98.81 -40.59
CA ASP A 82 3.80 -98.76 -39.53
C ASP A 82 3.01 -97.44 -39.64
N ALA A 83 1.72 -97.55 -39.93
CA ALA A 83 0.82 -96.45 -40.30
C ALA A 83 0.43 -95.52 -39.12
N SER A 84 1.16 -95.58 -38.00
CA SER A 84 0.94 -94.81 -36.78
C SER A 84 1.79 -93.53 -36.69
N PHE A 85 2.76 -93.34 -37.60
CA PHE A 85 3.64 -92.16 -37.65
C PHE A 85 2.95 -90.91 -38.27
N ASP A 86 1.93 -91.11 -39.12
CA ASP A 86 1.22 -90.00 -39.78
C ASP A 86 0.43 -89.11 -38.80
N PHE A 87 0.02 -89.64 -37.64
CA PHE A 87 -0.78 -88.88 -36.68
C PHE A 87 0.05 -87.88 -35.85
N LEU A 88 1.21 -88.29 -35.34
CA LEU A 88 2.13 -87.39 -34.62
C LEU A 88 2.73 -86.34 -35.56
N SER A 89 3.02 -86.71 -36.82
CA SER A 89 3.47 -85.75 -37.84
C SER A 89 2.42 -84.68 -38.14
N GLN A 90 1.13 -85.04 -38.15
CA GLN A 90 0.03 -84.07 -38.29
C GLN A 90 -0.03 -83.08 -37.11
N GLN A 91 0.19 -83.55 -35.87
CA GLN A 91 0.16 -82.68 -34.69
C GLN A 91 1.35 -81.70 -34.67
N ASP A 92 2.55 -82.16 -35.02
CA ASP A 92 3.73 -81.29 -35.14
C ASP A 92 3.57 -80.26 -36.27
N LYS A 93 2.96 -80.65 -37.39
CA LYS A 93 2.67 -79.72 -38.50
C LYS A 93 1.70 -78.62 -38.07
N LEU A 94 0.65 -78.95 -37.32
CA LEU A 94 -0.27 -77.95 -36.77
C LEU A 94 0.41 -77.01 -35.77
N GLN A 95 1.32 -77.51 -34.94
CA GLN A 95 2.09 -76.65 -34.02
C GLN A 95 3.06 -75.73 -34.78
N GLN A 96 3.73 -76.23 -35.82
CA GLN A 96 4.60 -75.43 -36.68
C GLN A 96 3.80 -74.36 -37.45
N ASP A 97 2.63 -74.72 -37.98
CA ASP A 97 1.76 -73.78 -38.69
C ASP A 97 1.22 -72.69 -37.76
N LEU A 98 0.82 -73.05 -36.52
CA LEU A 98 0.43 -72.08 -35.50
C LEU A 98 1.60 -71.18 -35.09
N ALA A 99 2.81 -71.74 -34.92
CA ALA A 99 4.02 -70.97 -34.64
C ALA A 99 4.34 -70.01 -35.81
N ALA A 100 4.26 -70.46 -37.05
CA ALA A 100 4.48 -69.64 -38.24
C ALA A 100 3.42 -68.54 -38.37
N MET A 101 2.15 -68.84 -38.11
CA MET A 101 1.06 -67.87 -38.11
C MET A 101 1.24 -66.83 -37.00
N THR A 102 1.64 -67.25 -35.80
CA THR A 102 1.90 -66.31 -34.70
C THR A 102 3.11 -65.42 -34.98
N MET A 103 4.19 -65.94 -35.62
CA MET A 103 5.32 -65.11 -36.04
C MET A 103 4.96 -64.10 -37.13
N LYS A 104 4.16 -64.51 -38.13
CA LYS A 104 3.63 -63.60 -39.16
C LYS A 104 2.74 -62.50 -38.56
N ASN A 105 1.89 -62.86 -37.58
CA ASN A 105 1.09 -61.87 -36.86
C ASN A 105 1.94 -60.94 -36.00
N LYS A 106 3.01 -61.45 -35.37
CA LYS A 106 3.97 -60.63 -34.61
C LYS A 106 4.71 -59.64 -35.51
N SER A 107 5.15 -60.04 -36.71
CA SER A 107 5.83 -59.14 -37.64
C SER A 107 4.90 -58.09 -38.24
N ALA A 108 3.65 -58.45 -38.58
CA ALA A 108 2.63 -57.50 -39.02
C ALA A 108 2.28 -56.47 -37.92
N ARG A 109 2.17 -56.90 -36.66
CA ARG A 109 1.98 -55.99 -35.52
C ARG A 109 3.19 -55.10 -35.28
N ALA A 110 4.41 -55.63 -35.37
CA ALA A 110 5.64 -54.85 -35.20
C ALA A 110 5.78 -53.75 -36.26
N THR A 111 5.48 -54.07 -37.52
CA THR A 111 5.49 -53.10 -38.63
C THR A 111 4.38 -52.06 -38.53
N SER A 112 3.17 -52.46 -38.11
CA SER A 112 2.07 -51.53 -37.81
C SER A 112 2.45 -50.56 -36.68
N HIS A 113 3.02 -51.06 -35.59
CA HIS A 113 3.49 -50.24 -34.47
C HIS A 113 4.63 -49.29 -34.88
N ALA A 114 5.56 -49.76 -35.71
CA ALA A 114 6.63 -48.91 -36.25
C ALA A 114 6.07 -47.75 -37.09
N ARG A 115 5.06 -48.01 -37.95
CA ARG A 115 4.38 -46.96 -38.72
C ARG A 115 3.61 -46.00 -37.84
N ALA A 116 2.91 -46.49 -36.82
CA ALA A 116 2.20 -45.65 -35.86
C ALA A 116 3.18 -44.73 -35.09
N ASN A 117 4.33 -45.26 -34.65
CA ASN A 117 5.38 -44.49 -34.00
C ASN A 117 5.99 -43.43 -34.92
N LEU A 118 6.21 -43.76 -36.20
CA LEU A 118 6.72 -42.80 -37.18
C LEU A 118 5.72 -41.66 -37.40
N ALA A 119 4.44 -41.98 -37.61
CA ALA A 119 3.39 -40.98 -37.75
C ALA A 119 3.23 -40.11 -36.50
N GLN A 120 3.40 -40.67 -35.30
CA GLN A 120 3.41 -39.90 -34.06
C GLN A 120 4.61 -38.93 -33.98
N ARG A 121 5.80 -39.37 -34.41
CA ARG A 121 6.99 -38.51 -34.48
C ARG A 121 6.79 -37.36 -35.47
N GLU A 122 6.30 -37.65 -36.67
CA GLU A 122 6.02 -36.62 -37.68
C GLU A 122 4.99 -35.59 -37.18
N ARG A 123 3.91 -36.04 -36.52
CA ARG A 123 2.94 -35.12 -35.90
C ARG A 123 3.56 -34.27 -34.80
N ALA A 124 4.44 -34.86 -33.98
CA ALA A 124 5.14 -34.11 -32.94
C ALA A 124 6.07 -33.04 -33.53
N ASP A 125 6.77 -33.35 -34.63
CA ASP A 125 7.65 -32.40 -35.30
C ASP A 125 6.87 -31.30 -36.03
N GLN A 126 5.76 -31.64 -36.70
CA GLN A 126 4.83 -30.64 -37.26
C GLN A 126 4.29 -29.70 -36.18
N LYS A 127 3.87 -30.26 -35.03
CA LYS A 127 3.41 -29.48 -33.89
C LYS A 127 4.49 -28.53 -33.40
N ARG A 128 5.74 -29.00 -33.25
CA ARG A 128 6.88 -28.14 -32.85
C ARG A 128 7.11 -26.99 -33.82
N VAL A 129 6.99 -27.22 -35.13
CA VAL A 129 7.14 -26.16 -36.14
C VAL A 129 6.02 -25.13 -36.04
N ILE A 130 4.77 -25.58 -35.87
CA ILE A 130 3.61 -24.69 -35.70
C ILE A 130 3.77 -23.89 -34.40
N ASP A 131 4.05 -24.54 -33.28
CA ASP A 131 4.24 -23.91 -31.99
C ASP A 131 5.40 -22.90 -32.03
N GLY A 132 6.49 -23.22 -32.73
CA GLY A 132 7.62 -22.30 -32.96
C GLY A 132 7.22 -21.05 -33.75
N ARG A 133 6.42 -21.20 -34.81
CA ARG A 133 5.91 -20.05 -35.60
C ARG A 133 4.93 -19.21 -34.80
N VAL A 134 4.02 -19.84 -34.06
CA VAL A 134 3.06 -19.15 -33.20
C VAL A 134 3.80 -18.38 -32.10
N SER A 135 4.81 -19.00 -31.47
CA SER A 135 5.64 -18.32 -30.47
C SER A 135 6.42 -17.14 -31.05
N ALA A 136 6.98 -17.28 -32.25
CA ALA A 136 7.70 -16.18 -32.92
C ALA A 136 6.77 -15.02 -33.27
N ASN A 137 5.58 -15.31 -33.80
CA ASN A 137 4.57 -14.29 -34.11
C ASN A 137 4.06 -13.59 -32.84
N ARG A 138 3.84 -14.35 -31.76
CA ARG A 138 3.46 -13.78 -30.47
C ARG A 138 4.52 -12.82 -29.95
N LYS A 139 5.79 -13.21 -29.99
CA LYS A 139 6.90 -12.36 -29.56
C LYS A 139 6.98 -11.07 -30.39
N LYS A 140 6.81 -11.19 -31.71
CA LYS A 140 6.80 -10.02 -32.59
C LYS A 140 5.64 -9.06 -32.26
N LEU A 141 4.45 -9.59 -31.99
CA LEU A 141 3.30 -8.77 -31.59
C LEU A 141 3.57 -8.03 -30.27
N GLU A 142 4.18 -8.70 -29.30
CA GLU A 142 4.56 -8.10 -28.02
C GLU A 142 5.60 -6.97 -28.21
N GLU A 143 6.60 -7.17 -29.10
CA GLU A 143 7.57 -6.13 -29.46
C GLU A 143 6.91 -4.93 -30.17
N ASP A 144 5.94 -5.18 -31.06
CA ASP A 144 5.19 -4.13 -31.77
C ASP A 144 4.27 -3.36 -30.81
N GLU A 145 3.62 -4.03 -29.85
CA GLU A 145 2.82 -3.41 -28.79
C GLU A 145 3.68 -2.52 -27.88
N ASP A 146 4.83 -3.02 -27.42
CA ASP A 146 5.78 -2.26 -26.61
C ASP A 146 6.29 -1.00 -27.35
N ALA A 147 6.59 -1.14 -28.64
CA ALA A 147 7.01 -0.01 -29.48
C ALA A 147 5.90 1.05 -29.58
N TRP A 148 4.65 0.61 -29.76
CA TRP A 148 3.50 1.50 -29.81
C TRP A 148 3.26 2.21 -28.46
N PHE A 149 3.37 1.51 -27.34
CA PHE A 149 3.26 2.13 -26.01
C PHE A 149 4.34 3.18 -25.75
N ARG A 150 5.60 2.91 -26.13
CA ARG A 150 6.68 3.90 -26.02
C ARG A 150 6.38 5.15 -26.83
N PHE A 151 5.89 4.98 -28.05
CA PHE A 151 5.47 6.09 -28.90
C PHE A 151 4.36 6.93 -28.25
N LEU A 152 3.32 6.30 -27.68
CA LEU A 152 2.24 7.01 -26.99
C LEU A 152 2.73 7.79 -25.76
N VAL A 153 3.63 7.21 -24.97
CA VAL A 153 4.24 7.91 -23.83
C VAL A 153 5.04 9.11 -24.31
N GLU A 154 5.85 8.95 -25.37
CA GLU A 154 6.62 10.05 -25.95
C GLU A 154 5.72 11.17 -26.50
N GLN A 155 4.62 10.83 -27.18
CA GLN A 155 3.64 11.81 -27.66
C GLN A 155 3.03 12.60 -26.50
N ARG A 156 2.60 11.91 -25.44
CA ARG A 156 2.04 12.57 -24.25
C ARG A 156 3.06 13.46 -23.55
N GLU A 157 4.31 13.04 -23.45
CA GLU A 157 5.38 13.87 -22.91
C GLU A 157 5.67 15.09 -23.79
N ARG A 158 5.62 14.93 -25.12
CA ARG A 158 5.82 16.03 -26.06
C ARG A 158 4.71 17.07 -25.93
N GLU A 159 3.45 16.64 -25.91
CA GLU A 159 2.30 17.51 -25.67
C GLU A 159 2.40 18.20 -24.31
N ALA A 160 2.78 17.48 -23.25
CA ALA A 160 2.97 18.06 -21.92
C ALA A 160 4.09 19.11 -21.91
N ARG A 161 5.21 18.89 -22.62
CA ARG A 161 6.29 19.86 -22.76
C ARG A 161 5.84 21.10 -23.53
N GLU A 162 5.12 20.92 -24.64
CA GLU A 162 4.59 22.04 -25.43
C GLU A 162 3.55 22.87 -24.64
N ASP A 163 2.70 22.20 -23.85
CA ASP A 163 1.75 22.85 -22.94
C ASP A 163 2.45 23.62 -21.83
N GLU A 164 3.49 23.04 -21.22
CA GLU A 164 4.28 23.73 -20.21
C GLU A 164 5.01 24.95 -20.78
N GLU A 165 5.60 24.82 -21.97
CA GLU A 165 6.20 25.94 -22.68
C GLU A 165 5.20 27.04 -23.02
N ARG A 166 4.02 26.67 -23.52
CA ARG A 166 2.92 27.60 -23.81
C ARG A 166 2.49 28.34 -22.54
N ARG A 167 2.22 27.62 -21.45
CA ARG A 167 1.88 28.21 -20.14
C ARG A 167 2.99 29.12 -19.61
N LYS A 168 4.26 28.74 -19.81
CA LYS A 168 5.41 29.57 -19.40
C LYS A 168 5.45 30.86 -20.20
N ARG A 169 5.29 30.80 -21.54
CA ARG A 169 5.24 31.99 -22.40
C ARG A 169 4.07 32.90 -22.04
N GLU A 170 2.90 32.36 -21.76
CA GLU A 170 1.73 33.13 -21.30
C GLU A 170 1.98 33.80 -19.95
N ARG A 171 2.59 33.10 -18.99
CA ARG A 171 2.99 33.68 -17.69
C ARG A 171 4.00 34.81 -17.87
N ASP A 172 5.00 34.63 -18.73
CA ASP A 172 6.02 35.63 -18.99
C ASP A 172 5.43 36.86 -19.70
N GLN A 173 4.52 36.67 -20.66
CA GLN A 173 3.78 37.76 -21.30
C GLN A 173 2.89 38.51 -20.31
N ALA A 174 2.14 37.79 -19.47
CA ALA A 174 1.33 38.38 -18.40
C ALA A 174 2.20 39.14 -17.39
N ALA A 175 3.36 38.62 -17.02
CA ALA A 175 4.30 39.29 -16.12
C ALA A 175 4.89 40.57 -16.73
N ARG A 176 5.19 40.55 -18.04
CA ARG A 176 5.65 41.73 -18.78
C ARG A 176 4.58 42.82 -18.87
N GLY A 177 3.30 42.45 -19.01
CA GLY A 177 2.18 43.38 -19.08
C GLY A 177 1.80 44.04 -17.75
N LYS A 178 2.19 43.46 -16.60
CA LYS A 178 1.90 44.03 -15.28
C LYS A 178 2.74 45.27 -14.98
N THR A 179 2.08 46.38 -14.65
CA THR A 179 2.75 47.60 -14.19
C THR A 179 3.51 47.33 -12.87
N PRO A 180 4.58 48.08 -12.54
CA PRO A 180 5.29 47.93 -11.27
C PRO A 180 4.37 48.09 -10.05
N GLU A 181 3.35 48.95 -10.15
CA GLU A 181 2.34 49.13 -9.11
C GLU A 181 1.48 47.88 -8.89
N GLN A 182 1.03 47.22 -9.96
CA GLN A 182 0.29 45.96 -9.88
C GLN A 182 1.14 44.84 -9.26
N ARG A 183 2.44 44.78 -9.59
CA ARG A 183 3.37 43.80 -8.98
C ARG A 183 3.55 44.05 -7.49
N ALA A 184 3.66 45.31 -7.07
CA ALA A 184 3.74 45.67 -5.66
C ALA A 184 2.45 45.33 -4.90
N ALA A 185 1.28 45.59 -5.51
CA ALA A 185 -0.01 45.21 -4.94
C ALA A 185 -0.18 43.69 -4.79
N GLU A 186 0.20 42.91 -5.81
CA GLU A 186 0.17 41.44 -5.76
C GLU A 186 1.13 40.88 -4.71
N ALA A 187 2.33 41.46 -4.58
CA ALA A 187 3.29 41.07 -3.55
C ALA A 187 2.76 41.37 -2.13
N ARG A 188 2.13 42.52 -1.91
CA ARG A 188 1.48 42.86 -0.63
C ARG A 188 0.32 41.92 -0.33
N ALA A 189 -0.52 41.61 -1.32
CA ALA A 189 -1.62 40.67 -1.17
C ALA A 189 -1.11 39.25 -0.83
N ARG A 190 0.02 38.83 -1.43
CA ARG A 190 0.68 37.57 -1.09
C ARG A 190 1.20 37.57 0.34
N GLN A 191 1.89 38.62 0.76
CA GLN A 191 2.37 38.76 2.15
C GLN A 191 1.22 38.74 3.17
N GLN A 192 0.10 39.40 2.87
CA GLN A 192 -1.09 39.37 3.74
C GLN A 192 -1.69 37.96 3.85
N ARG A 193 -1.81 37.24 2.72
CA ARG A 193 -2.29 35.84 2.74
C ARG A 193 -1.35 34.91 3.49
N ASP A 194 -0.04 35.08 3.32
CA ASP A 194 0.95 34.25 3.99
C ASP A 194 0.97 34.52 5.51
N GLU A 195 0.83 35.78 5.93
CA GLU A 195 0.72 36.15 7.34
C GLU A 195 -0.60 35.65 7.95
N GLU A 196 -1.72 35.76 7.23
CA GLU A 196 -3.00 35.21 7.67
C GLU A 196 -2.93 33.68 7.81
N ARG A 197 -2.29 32.99 6.86
CA ARG A 197 -2.05 31.55 6.93
C ARG A 197 -1.16 31.19 8.13
N ARG A 198 -0.13 31.99 8.40
CA ARG A 198 0.75 31.79 9.56
C ARG A 198 0.01 32.02 10.87
N ARG A 199 -0.83 33.05 10.94
CA ARG A 199 -1.66 33.37 12.09
C ARG A 199 -2.70 32.29 12.37
N THR A 200 -3.39 31.81 11.35
CA THR A 200 -4.38 30.73 11.46
C THR A 200 -3.75 29.40 11.81
N ALA A 201 -2.60 29.04 11.21
CA ALA A 201 -1.85 27.85 11.56
C ALA A 201 -1.35 27.91 13.01
N SER A 202 -0.80 29.05 13.44
CA SER A 202 -0.39 29.27 14.84
C SER A 202 -1.59 29.16 15.80
N ALA A 203 -2.73 29.75 15.45
CA ALA A 203 -3.95 29.64 16.25
C ALA A 203 -4.46 28.19 16.34
N ALA A 204 -4.37 27.42 15.25
CA ALA A 204 -4.76 26.01 15.23
C ALA A 204 -3.83 25.14 16.11
N VAL A 205 -2.51 25.37 16.04
CA VAL A 205 -1.54 24.68 16.90
C VAL A 205 -1.81 24.98 18.37
N VAL A 206 -1.99 26.27 18.72
CA VAL A 206 -2.31 26.67 20.09
C VAL A 206 -3.63 26.04 20.53
N GLY A 207 -4.66 26.07 19.68
CA GLY A 207 -5.97 25.45 19.98
C GLY A 207 -5.88 23.95 20.22
N GLY A 208 -5.06 23.23 19.45
CA GLY A 208 -4.81 21.80 19.62
C GLY A 208 -4.17 21.47 20.97
N GLN A 209 -3.13 22.21 21.36
CA GLN A 209 -2.44 22.01 22.65
C GLN A 209 -3.38 22.15 23.85
N TRP A 210 -4.31 23.09 23.80
CA TRP A 210 -5.29 23.27 24.87
C TRP A 210 -6.37 22.18 24.90
N LYS A 211 -6.75 21.65 23.74
CA LYS A 211 -7.67 20.52 23.64
C LYS A 211 -7.03 19.27 24.27
N ASP A 212 -5.79 18.97 23.89
CA ASP A 212 -5.01 17.86 24.45
C ASP A 212 -4.85 17.99 25.97
N TYR A 213 -4.60 19.23 26.45
CA TYR A 213 -4.52 19.52 27.88
C TYR A 213 -5.83 19.19 28.62
N GLU A 214 -6.99 19.55 28.08
CA GLU A 214 -8.28 19.23 28.72
C GLU A 214 -8.60 17.75 28.73
N GLU A 215 -8.28 17.04 27.64
CA GLU A 215 -8.46 15.60 27.56
C GLU A 215 -7.60 14.88 28.60
N ARG A 216 -6.33 15.27 28.73
CA ARG A 216 -5.43 14.74 29.77
C ARG A 216 -5.90 15.12 31.16
N TRP A 217 -6.40 16.34 31.36
CA TRP A 217 -6.95 16.75 32.65
C TRP A 217 -8.19 15.93 33.04
N ALA A 218 -9.08 15.66 32.10
CA ALA A 218 -10.25 14.81 32.33
C ALA A 218 -9.84 13.40 32.74
N ALA A 219 -8.84 12.81 32.08
CA ALA A 219 -8.31 11.49 32.41
C ALA A 219 -7.52 11.44 33.73
N PHE A 220 -6.92 12.55 34.16
CA PHE A 220 -6.09 12.62 35.37
C PHE A 220 -6.90 12.37 36.66
N GLY A 221 -8.19 12.75 36.69
CA GLY A 221 -9.04 12.63 37.88
C GLY A 221 -9.15 11.23 38.48
N ASP A 222 -9.04 10.20 37.64
CA ASP A 222 -9.23 8.80 37.99
C ASP A 222 -7.92 8.06 38.29
N SER A 223 -6.77 8.73 38.16
CA SER A 223 -5.46 8.12 38.37
C SER A 223 -5.16 7.85 39.86
N GLY A 224 -4.49 6.71 40.11
CA GLY A 224 -4.17 6.22 41.46
C GLY A 224 -2.95 6.91 42.07
N VAL A 225 -1.80 6.83 41.40
CA VAL A 225 -0.54 7.44 41.86
C VAL A 225 -0.30 8.74 41.10
N VAL A 226 -0.10 9.83 41.84
CA VAL A 226 0.16 11.15 41.26
C VAL A 226 1.65 11.43 41.31
N THR A 227 2.27 11.47 40.13
CA THR A 227 3.66 11.91 39.93
C THR A 227 3.74 13.25 39.23
N MET A 228 4.88 13.94 39.32
CA MET A 228 5.11 15.22 38.62
C MET A 228 4.79 15.14 37.11
N ALA A 229 5.09 14.01 36.46
CA ALA A 229 4.84 13.79 35.04
C ALA A 229 3.38 13.44 34.71
N SER A 230 2.65 12.85 35.66
CA SER A 230 1.23 12.50 35.49
C SER A 230 0.30 13.72 35.49
N ILE A 231 0.71 14.81 36.15
CA ILE A 231 -0.09 16.03 36.25
C ILE A 231 -0.11 16.72 34.86
N PRO A 232 -1.30 16.91 34.26
CA PRO A 232 -1.41 17.62 33.00
C PRO A 232 -1.26 19.12 33.23
N TRP A 233 -0.02 19.59 33.16
CA TRP A 233 0.32 21.01 33.28
C TRP A 233 -0.23 21.81 32.08
N PRO A 234 -0.68 23.06 32.28
CA PRO A 234 -1.14 23.89 31.18
C PRO A 234 0.03 24.22 30.24
N PRO A 235 -0.17 24.27 28.91
CA PRO A 235 0.89 24.63 27.96
C PRO A 235 1.49 26.02 28.25
N HIS A 236 0.64 26.97 28.65
CA HIS A 236 0.99 28.36 28.92
C HIS A 236 0.21 28.88 30.13
N ALA A 237 0.84 28.95 31.31
CA ALA A 237 0.17 29.32 32.56
C ALA A 237 -0.43 30.75 32.53
N ASP A 238 0.23 31.68 31.83
CA ASP A 238 -0.19 33.06 31.60
C ASP A 238 -1.45 33.18 30.72
N ARG A 239 -1.67 32.23 29.81
CA ARG A 239 -2.81 32.21 28.87
C ARG A 239 -3.98 31.36 29.34
N LEU A 240 -3.83 30.65 30.45
CA LEU A 240 -4.85 29.74 30.98
C LEU A 240 -6.20 30.45 31.19
N LEU A 241 -6.18 31.64 31.81
CA LEU A 241 -7.40 32.42 32.04
C LEU A 241 -8.05 32.88 30.74
N GLN A 242 -7.26 33.39 29.80
CA GLN A 242 -7.75 33.89 28.51
C GLN A 242 -8.44 32.78 27.72
N TRP A 243 -7.83 31.60 27.67
CA TRP A 243 -8.41 30.45 27.02
C TRP A 243 -9.70 29.99 27.70
N GLN A 244 -9.78 30.04 29.03
CA GLN A 244 -11.02 29.70 29.76
C GLN A 244 -12.14 30.71 29.50
N ILE A 245 -11.82 31.99 29.29
CA ILE A 245 -12.77 33.03 28.90
C ILE A 245 -13.32 32.77 27.48
N GLN A 246 -12.46 32.34 26.54
CA GLN A 246 -12.86 32.05 25.15
C GLN A 246 -13.90 30.92 25.03
N LYS A 247 -13.97 30.02 26.03
CA LYS A 247 -14.99 28.97 26.09
C LYS A 247 -16.38 29.47 26.48
N ILE A 248 -16.49 30.66 27.07
CA ILE A 248 -17.78 31.21 27.52
C ILE A 248 -18.42 31.92 26.31
N PRO A 249 -19.67 31.61 25.96
CA PRO A 249 -20.33 32.21 24.81
C PRO A 249 -20.40 33.74 24.92
N PRO A 250 -20.29 34.46 23.78
CA PRO A 250 -20.42 35.90 23.76
C PRO A 250 -21.83 36.32 24.22
N GLY A 251 -21.93 37.40 25.00
CA GLY A 251 -23.21 37.96 25.48
C GLY A 251 -23.37 38.06 27.00
N GLN A 252 -22.47 37.48 27.78
CA GLN A 252 -22.42 37.70 29.24
C GLN A 252 -21.58 38.93 29.61
N ASP A 253 -21.88 39.55 30.75
CA ASP A 253 -21.05 40.62 31.33
C ASP A 253 -19.59 40.14 31.40
N ARG A 254 -18.70 40.86 30.72
CA ARG A 254 -17.28 40.51 30.59
C ARG A 254 -16.63 40.37 31.97
N LYS A 255 -17.03 41.19 32.95
CA LYS A 255 -16.48 41.12 34.31
C LYS A 255 -16.93 39.85 35.04
N ALA A 256 -18.21 39.49 34.90
CA ALA A 256 -18.75 38.24 35.43
C ALA A 256 -18.08 37.01 34.78
N THR A 257 -17.88 37.05 33.46
CA THR A 257 -17.19 36.02 32.67
C THR A 257 -15.76 35.80 33.16
N VAL A 258 -14.98 36.87 33.30
CA VAL A 258 -13.58 36.82 33.78
C VAL A 258 -13.52 36.24 35.20
N ARG A 259 -14.41 36.67 36.11
CA ARG A 259 -14.48 36.14 37.48
C ARG A 259 -14.87 34.66 37.53
N SER A 260 -15.83 34.25 36.71
CA SER A 260 -16.27 32.85 36.62
C SER A 260 -15.16 31.95 36.08
N ALA A 261 -14.48 32.38 35.01
CA ALA A 261 -13.32 31.68 34.45
C ALA A 261 -12.18 31.57 35.48
N TYR A 262 -11.84 32.66 36.15
CA TYR A 262 -10.82 32.67 37.20
C TYR A 262 -11.18 31.73 38.35
N LYS A 263 -12.42 31.74 38.84
CA LYS A 263 -12.86 30.83 39.92
C LYS A 263 -12.66 29.37 39.53
N LYS A 264 -12.98 28.99 38.28
CA LYS A 264 -12.76 27.63 37.76
C LYS A 264 -11.27 27.27 37.73
N CYS A 265 -10.42 28.15 37.19
CA CYS A 265 -8.98 27.92 37.14
C CYS A 265 -8.34 27.89 38.54
N ALA A 266 -8.75 28.78 39.43
CA ALA A 266 -8.26 28.86 40.81
C ALA A 266 -8.62 27.59 41.58
N LEU A 267 -9.86 27.09 41.51
CA LEU A 267 -10.23 25.83 42.17
C LEU A 267 -9.40 24.64 41.68
N ARG A 268 -9.02 24.65 40.39
CA ARG A 268 -8.21 23.59 39.78
C ARG A 268 -6.74 23.66 40.20
N TRP A 269 -6.16 24.85 40.25
CA TRP A 269 -4.72 25.07 40.39
C TRP A 269 -4.29 25.67 41.74
N HIS A 270 -5.21 25.84 42.69
CA HIS A 270 -4.87 26.34 44.02
C HIS A 270 -4.03 25.30 44.78
N PRO A 271 -2.86 25.68 45.34
CA PRO A 271 -1.94 24.74 45.98
C PRO A 271 -2.61 23.96 47.10
N ASP A 272 -3.29 24.65 48.04
CA ASP A 272 -4.00 24.01 49.16
C ASP A 272 -5.08 23.00 48.69
N LYS A 273 -5.95 23.38 47.75
CA LYS A 273 -7.02 22.50 47.26
C LYS A 273 -6.48 21.32 46.48
N PHE A 274 -5.42 21.52 45.70
CA PHE A 274 -4.78 20.46 44.94
C PHE A 274 -4.07 19.47 45.89
N MET A 275 -3.31 19.97 46.86
CA MET A 275 -2.63 19.15 47.87
C MET A 275 -3.62 18.42 48.78
N GLY A 276 -4.72 19.05 49.17
CA GLY A 276 -5.77 18.39 49.95
C GLY A 276 -6.45 17.24 49.20
N LYS A 277 -6.60 17.35 47.88
CA LYS A 277 -7.25 16.32 47.05
C LYS A 277 -6.29 15.21 46.61
N HIS A 278 -5.07 15.56 46.21
CA HIS A 278 -4.13 14.64 45.56
C HIS A 278 -2.88 14.35 46.42
N GLY A 279 -2.63 15.10 47.49
CA GLY A 279 -1.42 14.96 48.31
C GLY A 279 -1.27 13.60 49.00
N GLY A 280 -2.38 12.91 49.30
CA GLY A 280 -2.33 11.54 49.81
C GLY A 280 -1.89 10.49 48.78
N LYS A 281 -1.90 10.83 47.49
CA LYS A 281 -1.52 9.96 46.36
C LYS A 281 -0.12 10.24 45.83
N MET A 282 0.60 11.20 46.40
CA MET A 282 1.93 11.62 45.99
C MET A 282 3.00 11.00 46.87
N SER A 283 4.16 10.70 46.28
CA SER A 283 5.36 10.34 47.05
C SER A 283 5.92 11.57 47.77
N ASP A 284 6.44 11.40 48.99
CA ASP A 284 6.94 12.53 49.80
C ASP A 284 8.07 13.30 49.11
N GLY A 285 8.88 12.64 48.28
CA GLY A 285 9.97 13.28 47.53
C GLY A 285 9.53 14.21 46.40
N GLU A 286 8.31 14.05 45.87
CA GLU A 286 7.80 14.89 44.76
C GLU A 286 6.85 16.00 45.22
N LYS A 287 6.32 15.93 46.44
CA LYS A 287 5.31 16.86 46.97
C LYS A 287 5.78 18.31 46.90
N ASP A 288 6.99 18.59 47.36
CA ASP A 288 7.53 19.95 47.40
C ASP A 288 7.72 20.54 45.99
N ALA A 289 8.22 19.72 45.05
CA ALA A 289 8.42 20.13 43.67
C ALA A 289 7.08 20.42 42.97
N ILE A 290 6.07 19.56 43.18
CA ILE A 290 4.73 19.77 42.65
C ILE A 290 4.11 21.03 43.25
N GLN A 291 4.23 21.24 44.57
CA GLN A 291 3.71 22.41 45.26
C GLN A 291 4.37 23.71 44.76
N ALA A 292 5.69 23.72 44.55
CA ALA A 292 6.39 24.87 43.97
C ALA A 292 5.82 25.22 42.59
N ARG A 293 5.68 24.23 41.71
CA ARG A 293 5.13 24.46 40.35
C ARG A 293 3.66 24.87 40.35
N LEU A 294 2.86 24.38 41.30
CA LEU A 294 1.48 24.83 41.51
C LEU A 294 1.44 26.30 41.93
N ASN A 295 2.32 26.71 42.83
CA ASN A 295 2.45 28.11 43.24
C ASN A 295 2.80 29.00 42.05
N ASP A 296 3.75 28.61 41.22
CA ASP A 296 4.13 29.38 40.03
C ASP A 296 2.94 29.55 39.06
N ASN A 297 2.22 28.46 38.78
CA ASN A 297 1.03 28.50 37.94
C ASN A 297 -0.08 29.38 38.54
N PHE A 298 -0.27 29.31 39.87
CA PHE A 298 -1.28 30.10 40.56
C PHE A 298 -0.91 31.60 40.60
N GLN A 299 0.37 31.94 40.76
CA GLN A 299 0.87 33.31 40.66
C GLN A 299 0.67 33.87 39.25
N ALA A 300 1.01 33.10 38.21
CA ALA A 300 0.77 33.49 36.81
C ALA A 300 -0.73 33.70 36.54
N LEU A 301 -1.59 32.82 37.08
CA LEU A 301 -3.04 32.96 37.00
C LEU A 301 -3.52 34.26 37.66
N ASN A 302 -3.04 34.58 38.86
CA ASN A 302 -3.41 35.82 39.57
C ASN A 302 -2.97 37.07 38.79
N ALA A 303 -1.75 37.06 38.25
CA ALA A 303 -1.26 38.15 37.40
C ALA A 303 -2.15 38.35 36.17
N SER A 304 -2.53 37.26 35.48
CA SER A 304 -3.42 37.30 34.32
C SER A 304 -4.82 37.83 34.68
N PHE A 305 -5.33 37.49 35.87
CA PHE A 305 -6.63 37.96 36.36
C PHE A 305 -6.61 39.45 36.68
N THR A 306 -5.58 39.93 37.37
CA THR A 306 -5.40 41.37 37.63
C THR A 306 -5.28 42.16 36.33
N ALA A 307 -4.51 41.66 35.36
CA ALA A 307 -4.38 42.29 34.05
C ALA A 307 -5.72 42.32 33.29
N ALA A 308 -6.47 41.21 33.28
CA ALA A 308 -7.77 41.13 32.63
C ALA A 308 -8.81 42.07 33.25
N LEU A 309 -8.76 42.30 34.57
CA LEU A 309 -9.64 43.25 35.25
C LEU A 309 -9.27 44.72 35.03
N LYS A 310 -7.99 45.04 34.85
CA LYS A 310 -7.53 46.41 34.54
C LYS A 310 -7.87 46.85 33.12
N GLY A 311 -8.00 45.89 32.19
CA GLY A 311 -8.41 46.15 30.80
C GLY A 311 -9.93 46.18 30.58
N LEU A 312 -10.72 46.25 31.66
CA LEU A 312 -12.18 46.44 31.66
C LEU A 312 -12.51 47.86 32.11
#